data_AF-A0A516PX99-F1
#
_entry.id   AF-A0A516PX99-F1
#
_cell.length_a   1.000
_cell.length_b   1.000
_cell.length_c   1.000
_cell.angle_alpha   90.00
_cell.angle_beta   90.00
_cell.angle_gamma   90.00
#
_symmetry.space_group_name_H-M   'P 1'
#
loop_
_entity.id
_entity.type
_entity.pdbx_description
1 polymer ?
#
loop_
_entity_poly.entity_id
_entity_poly.type
_entity_poly.pdbx_seq_one_letter_code
_entity_poly.pdbx_strand_id
1 'polypeptide(L)'
;MIAVELTYQNPDPERISLRPQHRERLQRLLDDGKLYAAGPWPDDSGALIIFTTDSIDEARQLIADDPYLHTPGVSVVGYREWNAVFGVGRVEAG
;
A
#
# COMPACT_ATOMS: atom_id res chain seq x y z
N MET A 1 -8.12 9.11 3.91
CA MET A 1 -7.18 7.98 3.67
C MET A 1 -7.81 7.00 2.71
N ILE A 2 -7.00 6.30 1.92
CA ILE A 2 -7.46 5.29 0.96
C ILE A 2 -6.85 3.94 1.35
N ALA A 3 -7.71 2.97 1.66
CA ALA A 3 -7.32 1.58 1.86
C ALA A 3 -7.28 0.85 0.51
N VAL A 4 -6.17 0.17 0.25
CA VAL A 4 -5.95 -0.65 -0.94
C VAL A 4 -5.62 -2.06 -0.50
N GLU A 5 -6.49 -2.99 -0.86
CA GLU A 5 -6.32 -4.40 -0.57
C GLU A 5 -5.73 -5.11 -1.78
N LEU A 6 -4.72 -5.94 -1.54
CA LEU A 6 -3.99 -6.71 -2.53
C LEU A 6 -4.15 -8.21 -2.25
N THR A 7 -4.19 -9.02 -3.30
CA THR A 7 -4.02 -10.47 -3.22
C THR A 7 -2.73 -10.89 -3.92
N TYR A 8 -2.09 -11.92 -3.38
CA TYR A 8 -0.93 -12.58 -3.93
C TYR A 8 -1.28 -14.02 -4.28
N GLN A 9 -0.91 -14.44 -5.48
CA GLN A 9 -1.06 -15.78 -6.00
C GLN A 9 0.27 -16.20 -6.61
N ASN A 10 0.59 -17.50 -6.60
CA ASN A 10 1.75 -18.08 -7.32
C ASN A 10 3.04 -17.26 -7.15
N PRO A 11 3.82 -17.46 -6.07
CA PRO A 11 4.96 -16.59 -5.76
C PRO A 11 5.96 -16.51 -6.93
N ASP A 12 6.07 -15.32 -7.51
CA ASP A 12 6.97 -15.03 -8.62
C ASP A 12 8.37 -14.59 -8.11
N PRO A 13 9.48 -15.15 -8.64
CA PRO A 13 10.83 -14.72 -8.29
C PRO A 13 11.10 -13.21 -8.50
N GLU A 14 10.43 -12.58 -9.47
CA GLU A 14 10.49 -11.14 -9.73
C GLU A 14 9.88 -10.34 -8.58
N ARG A 15 8.76 -10.79 -8.01
CA ARG A 15 8.18 -10.17 -6.80
C ARG A 15 9.20 -10.18 -5.66
N ILE A 16 9.91 -11.30 -5.48
CA ILE A 16 10.93 -11.44 -4.44
C ILE A 16 12.11 -10.50 -4.68
N SER A 17 12.57 -10.37 -5.94
CA SER A 17 13.71 -9.53 -6.30
C SER A 17 13.41 -8.03 -6.16
N LEU A 18 12.17 -7.60 -6.44
CA LEU A 18 11.73 -6.21 -6.34
C LEU A 18 11.34 -5.78 -4.91
N ARG A 19 11.16 -6.74 -3.98
CA ARG A 19 10.71 -6.46 -2.61
C ARG A 19 11.56 -5.42 -1.85
N PRO A 20 12.90 -5.39 -1.96
CA PRO A 20 13.70 -4.34 -1.33
C PRO A 20 13.37 -2.93 -1.85
N GLN A 21 13.26 -2.77 -3.18
CA GLN A 21 12.91 -1.50 -3.81
C GLN A 21 11.49 -1.05 -3.44
N HIS A 22 10.54 -1.98 -3.38
CA HIS A 22 9.18 -1.73 -2.91
C HIS A 22 9.18 -1.15 -1.49
N ARG A 23 9.95 -1.75 -0.57
CA ARG A 23 10.04 -1.27 0.82
C ARG A 23 10.70 0.10 0.93
N GLU A 24 11.74 0.38 0.14
CA GLU A 24 12.33 1.72 0.06
C GLU A 24 11.34 2.77 -0.44
N ARG A 25 10.51 2.42 -1.43
CA ARG A 25 9.45 3.30 -1.92
C ARG A 25 8.40 3.56 -0.84
N LEU A 26 7.92 2.53 -0.14
CA LEU A 26 6.98 2.69 0.96
C LEU A 26 7.56 3.54 2.10
N GLN A 27 8.85 3.41 2.41
CA GLN A 27 9.52 4.26 3.39
C GLN A 27 9.50 5.73 2.94
N ARG A 28 9.86 6.02 1.69
CA ARG A 28 9.77 7.40 1.15
C ARG A 28 8.36 7.97 1.23
N LEU A 29 7.34 7.17 0.88
CA LEU A 29 5.95 7.60 0.97
C LEU A 29 5.51 7.86 2.42
N LEU A 30 6.04 7.09 3.38
CA LEU A 30 5.83 7.33 4.80
C LEU A 30 6.47 8.65 5.24
N ASP A 31 7.71 8.90 4.83
CA ASP A 31 8.45 10.12 5.16
C ASP A 31 7.79 11.38 4.54
N ASP A 32 7.23 11.23 3.33
CA ASP A 32 6.48 12.29 2.63
C ASP A 32 5.04 12.46 3.16
N GLY A 33 4.62 11.68 4.15
CA GLY A 33 3.28 11.73 4.74
C GLY A 33 2.16 11.21 3.84
N LYS A 34 2.50 10.51 2.74
CA LYS A 34 1.57 9.89 1.79
C LYS A 34 1.16 8.46 2.14
N LEU A 35 1.81 7.84 3.12
CA LEU A 35 1.50 6.50 3.60
C LEU A 35 1.19 6.54 5.10
N TYR A 36 0.09 5.89 5.50
CA TYR A 36 -0.26 5.71 6.91
C TYR A 36 0.27 4.36 7.44
N ALA A 37 0.05 3.28 6.69
CA ALA A 37 0.55 1.95 7.03
C ALA A 37 0.59 1.05 5.78
N ALA A 38 1.50 0.08 5.75
CA ALA A 38 1.54 -0.95 4.71
C ALA A 38 2.12 -2.25 5.26
N GLY A 39 1.58 -3.39 4.83
CA GLY A 39 2.15 -4.69 5.17
C GLY A 39 1.42 -5.87 4.56
N PRO A 40 2.10 -7.02 4.40
CA PRO A 40 1.48 -8.26 3.97
C PRO A 40 0.65 -8.89 5.10
N TRP A 41 -0.30 -9.73 4.72
CA TRP A 41 -0.93 -10.65 5.66
C TRP A 41 0.11 -11.67 6.16
N PRO A 42 -0.02 -12.19 7.41
CA PRO A 42 0.94 -13.17 7.94
C PRO A 42 1.07 -14.46 7.12
N ASP A 43 0.04 -14.82 6.37
CA ASP A 43 -0.01 -16.00 5.50
C ASP A 43 0.48 -15.73 4.06
N ASP A 44 0.98 -14.52 3.78
CA ASP A 44 1.43 -14.04 2.45
C ASP A 44 0.36 -14.17 1.35
N SER A 45 -0.93 -14.24 1.71
CA SER A 45 -2.04 -14.30 0.73
C SER A 45 -2.30 -12.96 0.02
N GLY A 46 -1.66 -11.89 0.49
CA GLY A 46 -1.93 -10.52 0.06
C GLY A 46 -1.32 -9.49 0.99
N ALA A 47 -1.78 -8.25 0.84
CA ALA A 47 -1.34 -7.13 1.65
C ALA A 47 -2.41 -6.05 1.78
N LEU A 48 -2.26 -5.20 2.78
CA LEU A 48 -3.03 -3.98 2.94
C LEU A 48 -2.08 -2.79 2.89
N ILE A 49 -2.45 -1.77 2.10
CA ILE A 49 -1.78 -0.49 2.05
C ILE A 49 -2.80 0.60 2.34
N ILE A 50 -2.49 1.50 3.26
CA ILE A 50 -3.33 2.64 3.63
C ILE A 50 -2.56 3.90 3.26
N PHE A 51 -3.03 4.59 2.23
CA PHE A 51 -2.47 5.86 1.77
C PHE A 51 -3.15 7.05 2.44
N THR A 52 -2.37 8.11 2.65
CA THR A 52 -2.82 9.44 3.01
C THR A 52 -2.80 10.30 1.75
N THR A 53 -3.86 10.20 0.94
CA THR A 53 -4.04 10.94 -0.31
C THR A 53 -5.39 11.65 -0.32
N ASP A 54 -5.52 12.66 -1.18
CA ASP A 54 -6.75 13.46 -1.32
C ASP A 54 -7.84 12.76 -2.15
N SER A 55 -7.47 11.72 -2.90
CA SER A 55 -8.40 10.97 -3.75
C SER A 55 -7.95 9.52 -3.96
N ILE A 56 -8.91 8.68 -4.40
CA ILE A 56 -8.62 7.33 -4.90
C ILE A 56 -7.70 7.37 -6.12
N ASP A 57 -7.81 8.38 -6.98
CA ASP A 57 -7.01 8.46 -8.21
C ASP A 57 -5.52 8.70 -7.92
N GLU A 58 -5.19 9.50 -6.90
CA GLU A 58 -3.80 9.61 -6.45
C GLU A 58 -3.28 8.27 -5.89
N ALA A 59 -4.09 7.53 -5.11
CA ALA A 59 -3.71 6.20 -4.64
C ALA A 59 -3.49 5.22 -5.80
N ARG A 60 -4.31 5.29 -6.87
CA ARG A 60 -4.11 4.49 -8.09
C ARG A 60 -2.78 4.81 -8.78
N GLN A 61 -2.39 6.07 -8.82
CA GLN A 61 -1.08 6.48 -9.38
C GLN A 61 0.06 5.94 -8.52
N LEU A 62 -0.03 6.04 -7.19
CA LEU A 62 0.99 5.52 -6.28
C LEU A 62 1.19 4.00 -6.42
N ILE A 63 0.11 3.25 -6.66
CA ILE A 63 0.13 1.81 -7.00
C ILE A 63 0.72 1.59 -8.40
N ALA A 64 0.32 2.38 -9.40
CA ALA A 64 0.80 2.26 -10.78
C ALA A 64 2.32 2.47 -10.90
N ASP A 65 2.87 3.35 -10.08
CA ASP A 65 4.29 3.70 -10.04
C ASP A 65 5.18 2.66 -9.31
N ASP A 66 4.61 1.59 -8.78
CA ASP A 66 5.35 0.56 -8.03
C ASP A 66 5.46 -0.75 -8.84
N PRO A 67 6.61 -1.04 -9.48
CA PRO A 67 6.80 -2.25 -10.28
C PRO A 67 6.51 -3.55 -9.52
N TYR A 68 6.76 -3.59 -8.20
CA TYR A 68 6.48 -4.77 -7.38
C TYR A 68 5.00 -5.14 -7.38
N LEU A 69 4.10 -4.17 -7.55
CA LEU A 69 2.66 -4.40 -7.54
C LEU A 69 2.10 -4.85 -8.90
N HIS A 70 2.94 -4.86 -9.94
CA HIS A 70 2.59 -5.34 -11.29
C HIS A 70 3.21 -6.68 -11.64
N THR A 71 4.00 -7.27 -10.74
CA THR A 71 4.58 -8.60 -10.97
C THR A 71 3.48 -9.65 -11.08
N PRO A 72 3.69 -10.74 -11.85
CA PRO A 72 2.74 -11.82 -11.95
C PRO A 72 2.28 -12.33 -10.58
N GLY A 73 0.97 -12.55 -10.45
CA GLY A 73 0.38 -13.03 -9.21
C GLY A 73 0.01 -11.97 -8.18
N VAL A 74 0.36 -10.69 -8.39
CA VAL A 74 -0.16 -9.59 -7.57
C VAL A 74 -1.41 -9.00 -8.23
N SER A 75 -2.45 -8.72 -7.44
CA SER A 75 -3.66 -8.06 -7.94
C SER A 75 -4.30 -7.18 -6.88
N VAL A 76 -4.86 -6.05 -7.31
CA VAL A 76 -5.65 -5.17 -6.44
C VAL A 76 -7.07 -5.70 -6.33
N VAL A 77 -7.51 -5.98 -5.11
CA VAL A 77 -8.88 -6.40 -4.79
C VAL A 77 -9.82 -5.19 -4.82
N GLY A 78 -9.36 -4.04 -4.31
CA GLY A 78 -10.14 -2.81 -4.37
C GLY A 78 -9.47 -1.61 -3.75
N TYR A 79 -10.05 -0.45 -4.02
CA TYR A 79 -9.72 0.84 -3.43
C TYR A 79 -10.95 1.32 -2.65
N ARG A 80 -10.77 1.72 -1.40
CA ARG A 80 -11.86 2.22 -0.56
C ARG A 80 -11.40 3.43 0.22
N GLU A 81 -12.23 4.46 0.26
CA GLU A 81 -12.05 5.52 1.25
C GLU A 81 -12.17 4.90 2.64
N TRP A 82 -11.23 5.26 3.50
CA TRP A 82 -11.19 4.82 4.89
C TRP A 82 -11.18 6.03 5.81
N ASN A 83 -12.25 6.17 6.58
CA ASN A 83 -12.39 7.16 7.63
C ASN A 83 -12.07 6.50 8.98
N ALA A 84 -10.81 6.56 9.40
CA ALA A 84 -10.40 5.99 10.68
C ALA A 84 -10.95 6.84 11.84
N VAL A 85 -11.79 6.23 12.68
CA VAL A 85 -12.35 6.88 13.88
C VAL A 85 -11.34 6.89 15.03
N PHE A 86 -10.47 5.88 15.09
CA PHE A 86 -9.42 5.73 16.10
C PHE A 86 -8.13 5.25 15.44
N GLY A 87 -6.97 5.72 15.91
CA GLY A 87 -5.65 5.38 15.38
C GLY A 87 -4.53 5.90 16.28
N VAL A 88 -3.30 5.49 16.00
CA VAL A 88 -2.08 6.00 16.67
C VAL A 88 -1.49 7.16 15.86
N GLY A 89 -1.84 8.41 16.20
CA GLY A 89 -1.42 9.67 15.54
C GLY A 89 -2.19 9.99 14.25
N ARG A 90 -2.54 11.24 13.87
CA ARG A 90 -2.21 12.60 14.35
C ARG A 90 -3.47 13.25 14.95
N VAL A 91 -3.45 13.61 16.23
CA VAL A 91 -4.41 14.57 16.79
C VAL A 91 -3.89 15.95 16.41
N GLU A 92 -4.45 16.58 15.37
CA GLU A 92 -4.38 18.04 15.27
C GLU A 92 -5.45 18.57 16.21
N ALA A 93 -5.06 18.93 17.43
CA ALA A 93 -5.91 19.66 18.34
C ALA A 93 -5.88 21.14 17.94
N GLY A 94 -7.05 21.68 17.56
CA GLY A 94 -7.45 23.08 17.74
C GLY A 94 -6.66 24.13 16.97
#